data_AF-A0A847FU65-F1
#
_entry.id   AF-A0A847FU65-F1
#
_cell.length_a   1.000
_cell.length_b   1.000
_cell.length_c   1.000
_cell.angle_alpha   90.00
_cell.angle_beta   90.00
_cell.angle_gamma   90.00
#
_symmetry.space_group_name_H-M   'P 1'
#
loop_
_entity.id
_entity.type
_entity.pdbx_description
1 polymer ?
#
loop_
_entity_poly.entity_id
_entity_poly.type
_entity_poly.pdbx_seq_one_letter_code
_entity_poly.pdbx_strand_id
1 'polypeptide(L)'
;MKLRDMVEWQNHAGETRAVGNASLTPLSQALVVRTPLGGLVWNRPVAVLVERDGQEQRLPIMNVLLMARLAALGLGLSLAAIALISSIVRRK
;
A
#
# COMPACT_ATOMS: atom_id res chain seq x y z
N MET A 1 -7.77 -12.89 -22.95
CA MET A 1 -6.75 -12.34 -22.01
C MET A 1 -6.85 -13.11 -20.71
N LYS A 2 -5.73 -13.61 -20.16
CA LYS A 2 -5.73 -14.22 -18.83
C LYS A 2 -5.65 -13.10 -17.79
N LEU A 3 -6.35 -13.25 -16.66
CA LEU A 3 -6.38 -12.27 -15.56
C LEU A 3 -4.99 -11.83 -15.07
N ARG A 4 -3.99 -12.73 -15.17
CA ARG A 4 -2.60 -12.44 -14.77
C ARG A 4 -1.89 -11.44 -15.68
N ASP A 5 -2.30 -11.32 -16.93
CA ASP A 5 -1.70 -10.38 -17.89
C ASP A 5 -2.34 -8.98 -17.79
N MET A 6 -3.42 -8.85 -17.00
CA MET A 6 -4.16 -7.60 -16.82
C MET A 6 -3.67 -6.79 -15.61
N VAL A 7 -2.98 -7.41 -14.65
CA VAL A 7 -2.58 -6.75 -13.40
C VAL A 7 -1.10 -7.00 -13.15
N GLU A 8 -0.33 -5.93 -13.07
CA GLU A 8 1.11 -5.98 -12.87
C GLU A 8 1.53 -5.04 -11.72
N TRP A 9 2.43 -5.54 -10.86
CA TRP A 9 3.09 -4.74 -9.84
C TRP A 9 4.48 -4.36 -10.33
N GLN A 10 4.78 -3.06 -10.39
CA GLN A 10 6.09 -2.55 -10.78
C GLN A 10 6.68 -1.73 -9.64
N ASN A 11 7.97 -1.91 -9.36
CA ASN A 11 8.70 -1.04 -8.43
C ASN A 11 9.51 -0.05 -9.25
N HIS A 12 9.45 1.23 -8.88
CA HIS A 12 10.12 2.31 -9.58
C HIS A 12 10.96 3.13 -8.60
N ALA A 13 12.25 3.24 -8.88
CA ALA A 13 13.12 4.22 -8.25
C ALA A 13 12.95 5.56 -8.99
N GLY A 14 12.63 6.61 -8.24
CA GLY A 14 12.57 7.96 -8.78
C GLY A 14 13.96 8.58 -8.91
N GLU A 15 13.97 9.84 -9.34
CA GLU A 15 15.20 10.61 -9.48
C GLU A 15 15.89 10.81 -8.12
N THR A 16 17.18 10.49 -8.06
CA THR A 16 18.02 10.73 -6.90
C THR A 16 18.23 12.23 -6.71
N ARG A 17 17.93 12.73 -5.51
CA ARG A 17 18.06 14.14 -5.14
C ARG A 17 19.05 14.28 -3.97
N ALA A 18 20.11 15.05 -4.16
CA ALA A 18 21.04 15.39 -3.09
C ALA A 18 20.42 16.46 -2.17
N VAL A 19 20.44 16.20 -0.86
CA VAL A 19 19.99 17.11 0.19
C VAL A 19 21.04 17.14 1.31
N GLY A 20 21.81 18.22 1.37
CA GLY A 20 22.90 18.36 2.33
C GLY A 20 24.01 17.32 2.08
N ASN A 21 24.31 16.51 3.09
CA ASN A 21 25.29 15.42 3.02
C ASN A 21 24.67 14.05 2.69
N ALA A 22 23.39 14.02 2.28
CA ALA A 22 22.68 12.79 1.97
C ALA A 22 22.12 12.82 0.55
N SER A 23 22.13 11.66 -0.10
CA SER A 23 21.47 11.41 -1.37
C SER A 23 20.17 10.65 -1.12
N LEU A 24 19.05 11.18 -1.63
CA LEU A 24 17.72 10.63 -1.41
C LEU A 24 17.15 10.08 -2.72
N THR A 25 16.85 8.79 -2.76
CA THR A 25 16.19 8.15 -3.90
C THR A 25 14.81 7.65 -3.48
N PRO A 26 13.71 8.29 -3.93
CA PRO A 26 12.37 7.84 -3.58
C PRO A 26 12.06 6.53 -4.29
N LEU A 27 11.48 5.58 -3.55
CA LEU A 27 11.01 4.31 -4.06
C LEU A 27 9.49 4.29 -4.05
N SER A 28 8.91 3.96 -5.21
CA SER A 28 7.47 3.85 -5.42
C SER A 28 7.12 2.47 -5.96
N GLN A 29 5.87 2.10 -5.78
CA GLN A 29 5.29 0.89 -6.33
C GLN A 29 4.03 1.26 -7.11
N ALA A 30 3.95 0.79 -8.36
CA ALA A 30 2.84 1.01 -9.25
C ALA A 30 2.02 -0.28 -9.39
N LEU A 31 0.71 -0.16 -9.28
CA LEU A 31 -0.25 -1.16 -9.72
C LEU A 31 -0.74 -0.75 -11.10
N VAL A 32 -0.36 -1.50 -12.12
CA VAL A 32 -0.77 -1.27 -13.50
C VAL A 32 -1.85 -2.27 -13.86
N VAL A 33 -3.06 -1.76 -14.15
CA VAL A 33 -4.18 -2.56 -14.62
C VAL A 33 -4.42 -2.23 -16.09
N ARG A 34 -4.28 -3.22 -16.96
CA ARG A 34 -4.52 -3.12 -18.40
C ARG A 34 -5.80 -3.84 -18.78
N THR A 35 -6.70 -3.13 -19.45
CA THR A 35 -7.96 -3.65 -19.96
C THR A 35 -8.10 -3.36 -21.45
N PRO A 36 -8.95 -4.08 -22.20
CA PRO A 36 -9.18 -3.79 -23.61
C PRO A 36 -9.72 -2.38 -23.91
N LEU A 37 -10.34 -1.73 -22.92
CA LEU A 37 -10.99 -0.42 -23.06
C LEU A 37 -10.12 0.73 -22.48
N GLY A 38 -8.94 0.43 -21.97
CA GLY A 38 -8.05 1.42 -21.33
C GLY A 38 -7.19 0.83 -20.21
N GLY A 39 -6.46 1.70 -19.50
CA GLY A 39 -5.58 1.29 -18.41
C GLY A 39 -5.69 2.21 -17.20
N LEU A 40 -5.46 1.64 -16.01
CA LEU A 40 -5.35 2.35 -14.75
C LEU A 40 -3.94 2.14 -14.20
N VAL A 41 -3.26 3.22 -13.84
CA VAL A 41 -1.97 3.16 -13.14
C VAL A 41 -2.13 3.83 -11.80
N TRP A 42 -1.97 3.06 -10.72
CA TRP A 42 -1.98 3.58 -9.37
C TRP A 42 -0.57 3.53 -8.76
N ASN A 43 0.00 4.69 -8.48
CA ASN A 43 1.31 4.82 -7.85
C ASN A 43 1.18 5.02 -6.34
N ARG A 44 1.98 4.31 -5.55
CA ARG A 44 2.11 4.52 -4.10
C ARG A 44 3.58 4.61 -3.67
N PRO A 45 3.98 5.57 -2.82
CA PRO A 45 5.30 5.58 -2.20
C PRO A 45 5.48 4.39 -1.27
N VAL A 46 6.66 3.79 -1.23
CA VAL A 46 6.96 2.63 -0.35
C VAL A 46 8.16 2.86 0.56
N ALA A 47 9.17 3.58 0.09
CA ALA A 47 10.37 3.86 0.88
C ALA A 47 11.13 5.05 0.30
N VAL A 48 12.10 5.55 1.06
CA VAL A 48 13.16 6.43 0.57
C VAL A 48 14.47 5.74 0.85
N LEU A 49 15.31 5.62 -0.16
CA LEU A 49 16.69 5.19 0.00
C LEU A 49 17.52 6.42 0.34
N VAL A 50 18.29 6.34 1.42
CA VAL A 50 19.14 7.41 1.92
C VAL A 50 20.58 6.91 1.87
N GLU A 51 21.40 7.54 1.06
CA GLU A 51 22.84 7.30 1.06
C GLU A 51 23.55 8.47 1.73
N ARG A 52 24.29 8.21 2.81
CA ARG A 52 25.06 9.21 3.55
C ARG A 52 26.38 8.59 3.99
N ASP A 53 27.49 9.28 3.78
CA ASP A 53 28.82 8.85 4.20
C ASP A 53 29.18 7.42 3.71
N GLY A 54 28.72 7.06 2.51
CA GLY A 54 28.90 5.73 1.92
C GLY A 54 28.04 4.62 2.52
N GLN A 55 27.11 4.95 3.43
CA GLN A 55 26.14 4.02 4.00
C GLN A 55 24.77 4.20 3.35
N GLU A 56 24.21 3.10 2.87
CA GLU A 56 22.87 3.05 2.27
C GLU A 56 21.85 2.57 3.31
N GLN A 57 20.86 3.40 3.60
CA GLN A 57 19.77 3.10 4.52
C GLN A 57 18.42 3.21 3.82
N ARG A 58 17.62 2.15 3.91
CA ARG A 58 16.24 2.15 3.40
C ARG A 58 15.27 2.59 4.50
N LEU A 59 14.64 3.74 4.33
CA LEU A 59 13.61 4.27 5.23
C LEU A 59 12.21 3.95 4.68
N PRO A 60 11.42 3.06 5.32
CA PRO A 60 10.11 2.70 4.83
C PRO A 60 9.08 3.81 5.09
N ILE A 61 8.17 4.05 4.13
CA ILE A 61 7.04 4.96 4.30
C ILE A 61 5.83 4.12 4.72
N MET A 62 5.46 4.20 6.00
CA MET A 62 4.34 3.42 6.54
C MET A 62 2.99 4.06 6.21
N ASN A 63 2.09 3.24 5.64
CA ASN A 63 0.74 3.68 5.34
C ASN A 63 -0.17 3.56 6.57
N VAL A 64 0.00 4.48 7.51
CA VAL A 64 -0.74 4.53 8.78
C VAL A 64 -2.26 4.62 8.53
N LEU A 65 -2.67 5.35 7.49
CA LEU A 65 -4.08 5.53 7.18
C LEU A 65 -4.75 4.25 6.68
N LEU A 66 -4.05 3.47 5.85
CA LEU A 66 -4.54 2.17 5.41
C LEU A 66 -4.65 1.20 6.59
N MET A 67 -3.64 1.17 7.46
CA MET A 67 -3.67 0.36 8.68
C MET A 67 -4.86 0.72 9.57
N ALA A 68 -5.08 2.01 9.83
CA ALA A 68 -6.19 2.49 10.64
C ALA A 68 -7.56 2.13 10.04
N ARG A 69 -7.73 2.29 8.72
CA ARG A 69 -8.97 1.91 8.02
C ARG A 69 -9.23 0.41 8.10
N LEU A 70 -8.22 -0.43 7.88
CA LEU A 70 -8.36 -1.88 7.98
C LEU A 70 -8.67 -2.32 9.42
N ALA A 71 -8.05 -1.70 10.42
CA ALA A 71 -8.36 -1.95 11.82
C ALA A 71 -9.80 -1.56 12.17
N ALA A 72 -10.25 -0.38 11.75
CA ALA A 72 -11.61 0.08 11.98
C ALA A 72 -12.65 -0.82 11.28
N LEU A 73 -12.39 -1.23 10.04
CA LEU A 73 -13.24 -2.18 9.31
C LEU A 73 -13.29 -3.54 10.01
N GLY A 74 -12.14 -4.09 10.41
CA GLY A 74 -12.06 -5.36 11.12
C GLY A 74 -12.84 -5.34 12.44
N LEU A 75 -12.69 -4.25 13.22
CA LEU A 75 -13.43 -4.06 14.46
C LEU A 75 -14.94 -3.95 14.21
N GLY A 76 -15.35 -3.14 13.24
CA GLY A 76 -16.76 -2.96 12.87
C GLY A 76 -17.42 -4.28 12.45
N LEU A 77 -16.75 -5.05 11.58
CA LEU A 77 -17.24 -6.37 11.15
C LEU A 77 -17.35 -7.36 12.31
N SER A 78 -16.38 -7.35 13.23
CA SER A 78 -16.39 -8.23 14.40
C SER A 78 -17.57 -7.91 15.32
N LEU A 79 -17.79 -6.63 15.62
CA LEU A 79 -18.92 -6.19 16.44
C LEU A 79 -20.27 -6.51 15.78
N ALA A 80 -20.39 -6.27 14.46
CA ALA A 80 -21.58 -6.61 13.70
C ALA A 80 -21.89 -8.11 13.73
N ALA A 81 -20.87 -8.96 13.58
CA ALA A 81 -21.02 -10.41 13.67
C ALA A 81 -21.51 -10.85 15.07
N ILE A 82 -20.92 -10.31 16.13
CA ILE A 82 -21.34 -10.58 17.52
C ILE A 82 -22.79 -10.14 17.74
N ALA A 83 -23.15 -8.94 17.29
CA ALA A 83 -24.51 -8.43 17.39
C ALA A 83 -25.51 -9.34 16.65
N LEU A 84 -25.17 -9.78 15.44
CA LEU A 84 -26.01 -10.68 14.65
C LEU A 84 -26.22 -12.02 15.37
N ILE A 85 -25.14 -12.65 15.84
CA ILE A 85 -25.19 -13.92 16.58
C ILE A 85 -26.06 -13.77 17.84
N SER A 86 -25.82 -12.73 18.64
CA SER A 86 -26.59 -12.50 19.86
C SER A 86 -28.09 -12.25 19.59
N SER A 87 -28.44 -11.60 18.47
CA SER A 87 -29.83 -11.37 18.08
C SER A 87 -30.56 -12.67 17.70
N ILE A 88 -29.87 -13.61 17.08
CA ILE A 88 -30.43 -14.93 16.71
C ILE A 88 -30.65 -15.77 17.97
N VAL A 89 -29.68 -15.76 18.89
CA VAL A 89 -29.78 -16.49 20.16
C VAL A 89 -30.93 -15.97 21.02
N ARG A 90 -31.14 -14.65 21.08
CA ARG A 90 -32.23 -14.03 21.85
C ARG A 90 -33.63 -14.25 21.27
N ARG A 91 -33.75 -14.62 19.99
CA ARG A 91 -35.04 -14.86 19.32
C ARG A 91 -35.52 -16.32 19.43
N LYS A 92 -34.67 -17.22 19.93
CA LYS A 92 -35.03 -18.59 20.32
C LYS A 92 -35.36 -18.63 21.80
#